data_AF-A0A3C1Q5Q0-F1
#
_entry.id   AF-A0A3C1Q5Q0-F1
#
_cell.length_a   1.000
_cell.length_b   1.000
_cell.length_c   1.000
_cell.angle_alpha   90.00
_cell.angle_beta   90.00
_cell.angle_gamma   90.00
#
_symmetry.space_group_name_H-M   'P 1'
#
loop_
_entity.id
_entity.type
_entity.pdbx_description
1 polymer ?
#
loop_
_entity_poly.entity_id
_entity_poly.type
_entity_poly.pdbx_seq_one_letter_code
_entity_poly.pdbx_strand_id
1 'polypeptide(L)'
;MIKWTLQKIVGSKNQRELKRMQPLVERINELEEAYQRESEEQLLSRVKDWQKHLHRYLPLQLPTKRQLETMDNESILAAATHVQERFDALRDEFPNLPTRIKTREDINDAKTAFNKIDEEFPDLRDKYLDNILPEAYATVKNGARRLCGTEIEVVDNMLLWDMIHFDVQLVGGISLHQGKIAEMQTGEGKTLVGTLPVFLNALTGLGVHLVTVNDYLARRDSEWMGALFKYLGLTVGCIQNQQFPSIRREQYYCDITYGTNAEFGFDYLRDNGMAGSTDDQVQRDHYFAIVDEVDSILIDEARTPL
;
A
#
# COMPACT_ATOMS: atom_id res chain seq x y z
N MET A 1 -36.29 -15.65 22.13
CA MET A 1 -36.16 -17.04 21.63
C MET A 1 -36.02 -17.13 20.11
N ILE A 2 -36.90 -16.49 19.32
CA ILE A 2 -36.91 -16.58 17.84
C ILE A 2 -35.61 -16.04 17.19
N LYS A 3 -35.07 -14.91 17.66
CA LYS A 3 -33.82 -14.32 17.13
C LYS A 3 -32.57 -15.20 17.34
N TRP A 4 -32.52 -15.91 18.48
CA TRP A 4 -31.42 -16.82 18.86
C TRP A 4 -31.48 -18.15 18.09
N THR A 5 -32.68 -18.69 17.86
CA THR A 5 -32.88 -19.87 17.02
C THR A 5 -32.60 -19.58 15.54
N LEU A 6 -33.03 -18.42 15.02
CA LEU A 6 -32.66 -17.95 13.68
C LEU A 6 -31.14 -17.76 13.50
N GLN A 7 -30.43 -17.23 14.50
CA GLN A 7 -28.97 -17.13 14.46
C GLN A 7 -28.26 -18.50 14.46
N LYS A 8 -28.82 -19.51 15.13
CA LYS A 8 -28.28 -20.89 15.07
C LYS A 8 -28.50 -21.56 13.71
N ILE A 9 -29.56 -21.20 12.98
CA ILE A 9 -29.91 -21.80 11.68
C ILE A 9 -29.23 -21.06 10.52
N VAL A 10 -29.16 -19.73 10.56
CA VAL A 10 -28.64 -18.86 9.47
C VAL A 10 -27.19 -18.43 9.71
N GLY A 11 -26.69 -18.58 10.93
CA GLY A 11 -25.39 -18.09 11.37
C GLY A 11 -25.40 -16.60 11.75
N SER A 12 -24.39 -16.16 12.50
CA SER A 12 -24.18 -14.75 12.81
C SER A 12 -23.85 -13.92 11.55
N LYS A 13 -23.90 -12.58 11.63
CA LYS A 13 -23.42 -11.71 10.54
C LYS A 13 -21.97 -12.07 10.18
N ASN A 14 -21.10 -12.22 11.18
CA ASN A 14 -19.69 -12.52 10.99
C ASN A 14 -19.49 -13.91 10.36
N GLN A 15 -20.24 -14.92 10.79
CA GLN A 15 -20.17 -16.26 10.16
C GLN A 15 -20.55 -16.24 8.68
N ARG A 16 -21.51 -15.39 8.29
CA ARG A 16 -21.88 -15.23 6.87
C ARG A 16 -20.80 -14.50 6.08
N GLU A 17 -20.16 -13.49 6.67
CA GLU A 17 -19.02 -12.81 6.05
C GLU A 17 -17.84 -13.75 5.85
N LEU A 18 -17.48 -14.55 6.85
CA LEU A 18 -16.43 -15.58 6.73
C LEU A 18 -16.75 -16.58 5.60
N LYS A 19 -18.00 -17.06 5.52
CA LYS A 19 -18.44 -17.94 4.43
C LYS A 19 -18.36 -17.28 3.05
N ARG A 20 -18.54 -15.96 2.95
CA ARG A 20 -18.41 -15.22 1.68
C ARG A 20 -16.96 -15.08 1.23
N MET A 21 -16.01 -15.09 2.17
CA MET A 21 -14.58 -15.03 1.87
C MET A 21 -14.00 -16.39 1.45
N GLN A 22 -14.66 -17.50 1.82
CA GLN A 22 -14.16 -18.85 1.56
C GLN A 22 -13.81 -19.12 0.08
N PRO A 23 -14.65 -18.78 -0.92
CA PRO A 23 -14.29 -18.99 -2.32
C PRO A 23 -13.06 -18.19 -2.76
N LEU A 24 -12.84 -17.01 -2.16
CA LEU A 24 -11.67 -16.19 -2.44
C LEU A 24 -10.40 -16.81 -1.85
N VAL A 25 -10.49 -17.37 -0.64
CA VAL A 25 -9.39 -18.12 0.00
C VAL A 25 -9.02 -19.35 -0.81
N GLU A 26 -10.01 -20.12 -1.26
CA GLU A 26 -9.80 -21.28 -2.14
C GLU A 26 -9.11 -20.86 -3.44
N ARG A 27 -9.57 -19.77 -4.06
CA ARG A 27 -8.95 -19.22 -5.27
C ARG A 27 -7.50 -18.80 -5.06
N ILE A 28 -7.18 -18.16 -3.93
CA ILE A 28 -5.81 -17.77 -3.57
C ILE A 28 -4.92 -19.02 -3.49
N ASN A 29 -5.38 -20.07 -2.83
CA ASN A 29 -4.62 -21.31 -2.66
C ASN A 29 -4.39 -22.03 -3.99
N GLU A 30 -5.40 -22.11 -4.86
CA GLU A 30 -5.27 -22.67 -6.20
C GLU A 30 -4.21 -21.92 -7.04
N LEU A 31 -4.23 -20.59 -6.99
CA LEU A 31 -3.26 -19.75 -7.70
C LEU A 31 -1.85 -19.91 -7.12
N GLU A 32 -1.71 -19.96 -5.79
CA GLU A 32 -0.41 -20.16 -5.15
C GLU A 32 0.22 -21.48 -5.57
N GLU A 33 -0.55 -22.57 -5.62
CA GLU A 33 -0.07 -23.87 -6.09
C GLU A 33 0.41 -23.80 -7.55
N ALA A 34 -0.30 -23.08 -8.40
CA ALA A 34 0.13 -22.86 -9.78
C ALA A 34 1.46 -22.06 -9.85
N TYR A 35 1.61 -21.03 -9.01
CA TYR A 35 2.79 -20.16 -8.98
C TYR A 35 4.06 -20.85 -8.45
N GLN A 36 3.93 -21.96 -7.74
CA GLN A 36 5.09 -22.77 -7.33
C GLN A 36 5.90 -23.32 -8.54
N ARG A 37 5.29 -23.40 -9.72
CA ARG A 37 5.95 -23.86 -10.96
C ARG A 37 6.52 -22.72 -11.80
N GLU A 38 6.27 -21.48 -11.42
CA GLU A 38 6.72 -20.29 -12.15
C GLU A 38 8.13 -19.88 -11.74
N SER A 39 8.88 -19.24 -12.63
CA SER A 39 10.17 -18.65 -12.27
C SER A 39 9.99 -17.38 -11.42
N GLU A 40 11.06 -16.95 -10.76
CA GLU A 40 11.05 -15.68 -10.01
C GLU A 40 10.81 -14.48 -10.92
N GLU A 41 11.39 -14.49 -12.13
CA GLU A 41 11.20 -13.42 -13.10
C GLU A 41 9.74 -13.27 -13.52
N GLN A 42 9.01 -14.38 -13.68
CA GLN A 42 7.58 -14.36 -13.99
C GLN A 42 6.77 -13.72 -12.86
N LEU A 43 7.09 -14.09 -11.62
CA LEU A 43 6.44 -13.54 -10.43
C LEU A 43 6.70 -12.02 -10.32
N LEU A 44 7.95 -11.59 -10.46
CA LEU A 44 8.31 -10.17 -10.36
C LEU A 44 7.80 -9.34 -11.55
N SER A 45 7.71 -9.92 -12.74
CA SER A 45 7.10 -9.25 -13.90
C SER A 45 5.64 -8.92 -13.64
N ARG A 46 4.89 -9.85 -13.02
CA ARG A 46 3.48 -9.63 -12.65
C ARG A 46 3.31 -8.45 -11.69
N VAL A 47 4.18 -8.35 -10.68
CA VAL A 47 4.18 -7.21 -9.74
C VAL A 47 4.37 -5.90 -10.49
N LYS A 48 5.34 -5.84 -11.41
CA LYS A 48 5.61 -4.65 -12.23
C LYS A 48 4.44 -4.30 -13.14
N ASP A 49 3.73 -5.28 -13.70
CA ASP A 49 2.56 -5.03 -14.54
C ASP A 49 1.40 -4.43 -13.73
N TRP A 50 1.18 -4.89 -12.50
CA TRP A 50 0.20 -4.28 -11.59
C TRP A 50 0.58 -2.86 -11.19
N GLN A 51 1.84 -2.63 -10.80
CA GLN A 51 2.35 -1.29 -10.51
C GLN A 51 2.18 -0.38 -11.73
N LYS A 52 2.56 -0.83 -12.93
CA LYS A 52 2.38 -0.06 -14.16
C LYS A 52 0.92 0.34 -14.39
N HIS A 53 -0.02 -0.58 -14.18
CA HIS A 53 -1.45 -0.27 -14.31
C HIS A 53 -1.91 0.75 -13.28
N LEU A 54 -1.61 0.50 -11.99
CA LEU A 54 -2.07 1.30 -10.85
C LEU A 54 -1.40 2.67 -10.80
N HIS A 55 -0.12 2.76 -11.16
CA HIS A 55 0.65 3.99 -11.14
C HIS A 55 0.09 5.03 -12.11
N ARG A 56 -0.75 4.64 -13.10
CA ARG A 56 -1.54 5.55 -13.96
C ARG A 56 -2.53 6.42 -13.18
N TYR A 57 -2.86 6.06 -11.94
CA TYR A 57 -3.75 6.79 -11.04
C TYR A 57 -3.02 7.63 -9.97
N LEU A 58 -1.69 7.67 -9.99
CA LEU A 58 -0.92 8.59 -9.13
C LEU A 58 -1.19 10.07 -9.46
N PRO A 59 -1.02 10.99 -8.49
CA PRO A 59 -1.06 12.42 -8.74
C PRO A 59 -0.08 12.82 -9.84
N LEU A 60 -0.53 13.68 -10.75
CA LEU A 60 0.31 14.19 -11.83
C LEU A 60 1.13 15.38 -11.34
N GLN A 61 2.44 15.18 -11.16
CA GLN A 61 3.35 16.26 -10.81
C GLN A 61 3.65 17.13 -12.04
N LEU A 62 3.02 18.31 -12.09
CA LEU A 62 3.25 19.30 -13.14
C LEU A 62 3.90 20.56 -12.59
N PRO A 63 4.83 21.18 -13.34
CA PRO A 63 5.32 22.51 -13.01
C PRO A 63 4.17 23.51 -12.87
N THR A 64 4.28 24.40 -11.90
CA THR A 64 3.36 25.52 -11.73
C THR A 64 3.41 26.44 -12.96
N LYS A 65 2.36 27.26 -13.16
CA LYS A 65 2.34 28.26 -14.25
C LYS A 65 3.59 29.15 -14.25
N ARG A 66 4.03 29.58 -13.07
CA ARG A 66 5.24 30.39 -12.89
C ARG A 66 6.51 29.64 -13.31
N GLN A 67 6.61 28.34 -12.98
CA GLN A 67 7.74 27.52 -13.42
C GLN A 67 7.72 27.35 -14.95
N LEU A 68 6.56 27.05 -15.55
CA LEU A 68 6.41 26.91 -17.00
C LEU A 68 6.83 28.16 -17.79
N GLU A 69 6.59 29.36 -17.25
CA GLU A 69 7.00 30.64 -17.86
C GLU A 69 8.53 30.80 -17.91
N THR A 70 9.25 30.23 -16.93
CA THR A 70 10.72 30.31 -16.84
C THR A 70 11.45 29.13 -17.48
N MET A 71 10.74 28.04 -17.80
CA MET A 71 11.32 26.85 -18.42
C MET A 71 11.70 27.09 -19.89
N ASP A 72 12.80 26.46 -20.29
CA ASP A 72 13.22 26.40 -21.69
C ASP A 72 12.34 25.44 -22.51
N ASN A 73 12.48 25.49 -23.84
CA ASN A 73 11.64 24.70 -24.74
C ASN A 73 11.88 23.19 -24.59
N GLU A 74 13.09 22.77 -24.22
CA GLU A 74 13.42 21.36 -24.02
C GLU A 74 12.68 20.79 -22.79
N SER A 75 12.73 21.50 -21.67
CA SER A 75 12.02 21.10 -20.44
C SER A 75 10.51 21.10 -20.63
N ILE A 76 9.97 22.03 -21.42
CA ILE A 76 8.53 22.06 -21.76
C ILE A 76 8.16 20.84 -22.59
N LEU A 77 8.97 20.48 -23.59
CA LEU A 77 8.71 19.31 -24.42
C LEU A 77 8.79 18.01 -23.61
N ALA A 78 9.74 17.92 -22.68
CA ALA A 78 9.85 16.79 -21.75
C ALA A 78 8.61 16.67 -20.85
N ALA A 79 8.17 17.78 -20.23
CA ALA A 79 6.96 17.80 -19.42
C ALA A 79 5.72 17.43 -20.24
N ALA A 80 5.57 18.00 -21.44
CA ALA A 80 4.47 17.69 -22.35
C ALA A 80 4.44 16.21 -22.75
N THR A 81 5.59 15.62 -23.03
CA THR A 81 5.74 14.19 -23.36
C THR A 81 5.30 13.32 -22.18
N HIS A 82 5.74 13.66 -20.96
CA HIS A 82 5.33 12.93 -19.76
C HIS A 82 3.81 12.96 -19.54
N VAL A 83 3.16 14.12 -19.72
CA VAL A 83 1.69 14.21 -19.62
C VAL A 83 1.00 13.41 -20.71
N GLN A 84 1.52 13.46 -21.94
CA GLN A 84 0.96 12.74 -23.08
C GLN A 84 0.99 11.23 -22.83
N GLU A 85 2.14 10.68 -22.42
CA GLU A 85 2.28 9.25 -22.08
C GLU A 85 1.28 8.84 -20.99
N ARG A 86 1.09 9.70 -19.98
CA ARG A 86 0.12 9.47 -18.92
C ARG A 86 -1.32 9.45 -19.42
N PHE A 87 -1.70 10.38 -20.29
CA PHE A 87 -3.06 10.46 -20.83
C PHE A 87 -3.36 9.33 -21.81
N ASP A 88 -2.35 8.91 -22.57
CA ASP A 88 -2.47 7.76 -23.47
C ASP A 88 -2.64 6.47 -22.66
N ALA A 89 -1.96 6.36 -21.53
CA ALA A 89 -2.15 5.25 -20.62
C ALA A 89 -3.58 5.23 -20.05
N LEU A 90 -4.22 6.37 -19.77
CA LEU A 90 -5.59 6.48 -19.21
C LEU A 90 -6.71 6.52 -20.27
N ARG A 91 -6.37 6.35 -21.55
CA ARG A 91 -7.27 6.64 -22.67
C ARG A 91 -8.50 5.73 -22.71
N ASP A 92 -8.31 4.47 -22.35
CA ASP A 92 -9.37 3.46 -22.40
C ASP A 92 -10.50 3.80 -21.42
N GLU A 93 -10.15 4.31 -20.23
CA GLU A 93 -11.10 4.77 -19.24
C GLU A 93 -11.61 6.20 -19.54
N PHE A 94 -10.74 7.08 -20.07
CA PHE A 94 -11.01 8.51 -20.27
C PHE A 94 -10.75 8.96 -21.73
N PRO A 95 -11.65 8.64 -22.67
CA PRO A 95 -11.42 8.89 -24.10
C PRO A 95 -11.34 10.38 -24.46
N ASN A 96 -11.94 11.25 -23.64
CA ASN A 96 -12.04 12.69 -23.87
C ASN A 96 -10.80 13.48 -23.44
N LEU A 97 -9.75 12.83 -22.93
CA LEU A 97 -8.51 13.52 -22.58
C LEU A 97 -7.88 14.19 -23.82
N PRO A 98 -7.14 15.30 -23.65
CA PRO A 98 -6.32 15.87 -24.73
C PRO A 98 -5.44 14.82 -25.41
N THR A 99 -5.33 14.88 -26.74
CA THR A 99 -4.56 13.90 -27.56
C THR A 99 -3.24 14.46 -28.07
N ARG A 100 -2.99 15.76 -27.91
CA ARG A 100 -1.76 16.41 -28.33
C ARG A 100 -1.36 17.45 -27.31
N ILE A 101 -0.28 17.18 -26.59
CA ILE A 101 0.30 18.09 -25.60
C ILE A 101 1.72 18.45 -26.07
N LYS A 102 1.98 19.73 -26.39
CA LYS A 102 3.29 20.21 -26.86
C LYS A 102 3.69 21.57 -26.29
N THR A 103 2.72 22.43 -26.00
CA THR A 103 2.95 23.81 -25.61
C THR A 103 2.70 24.03 -24.12
N ARG A 104 3.11 25.19 -23.61
CA ARG A 104 2.81 25.62 -22.23
C ARG A 104 1.31 25.69 -21.96
N GLU A 105 0.54 26.14 -22.95
CA GLU A 105 -0.92 26.23 -22.88
C GLU A 105 -1.54 24.83 -22.82
N ASP A 106 -1.07 23.91 -23.67
CA ASP A 106 -1.53 22.52 -23.67
C ASP A 106 -1.29 21.83 -22.32
N ILE A 107 -0.14 22.07 -21.67
CA ILE A 107 0.17 21.51 -20.34
C ILE A 107 -0.80 22.05 -19.29
N ASN A 108 -1.14 23.34 -19.35
CA ASN A 108 -2.08 23.96 -18.41
C ASN A 108 -3.52 23.45 -18.62
N ASP A 109 -3.92 23.26 -19.87
CA ASP A 109 -5.22 22.68 -20.22
C ASP A 109 -5.28 21.19 -19.82
N ALA A 110 -4.20 20.45 -20.01
CA ALA A 110 -4.06 19.08 -19.56
C ALA A 110 -4.19 18.99 -18.03
N LYS A 111 -3.56 19.90 -17.26
CA LYS A 111 -3.75 19.96 -15.81
C LYS A 111 -5.23 20.11 -15.43
N THR A 112 -5.94 20.98 -16.14
CA THR A 112 -7.38 21.18 -15.91
C THR A 112 -8.20 19.95 -16.27
N ALA A 113 -7.86 19.26 -17.36
CA ALA A 113 -8.52 18.02 -17.77
C ALA A 113 -8.26 16.87 -16.78
N PHE A 114 -7.03 16.74 -16.29
CA PHE A 114 -6.63 15.73 -15.31
C PHE A 114 -7.38 15.91 -13.98
N ASN A 115 -7.43 17.13 -13.46
CA ASN A 115 -8.15 17.42 -12.21
C ASN A 115 -9.64 17.07 -12.25
N LYS A 116 -10.26 17.02 -13.44
CA LYS A 116 -11.67 16.62 -13.59
C LYS A 116 -11.89 15.11 -13.46
N ILE A 117 -10.87 14.31 -13.74
CA ILE A 117 -10.96 12.84 -13.70
C ILE A 117 -10.30 12.24 -12.45
N ASP A 118 -9.46 13.01 -11.75
CA ASP A 118 -8.72 12.58 -10.55
C ASP A 118 -9.66 12.11 -9.43
N GLU A 119 -10.86 12.71 -9.31
CA GLU A 119 -11.88 12.28 -8.34
C GLU A 119 -12.40 10.85 -8.58
N GLU A 120 -12.26 10.32 -9.80
CA GLU A 120 -12.69 8.95 -10.15
C GLU A 120 -11.61 7.89 -9.85
N PHE A 121 -10.37 8.31 -9.59
CA PHE A 121 -9.23 7.40 -9.42
C PHE A 121 -9.32 6.48 -8.20
N PRO A 122 -9.81 6.91 -7.02
CA PRO A 122 -9.99 6.02 -5.89
C PRO A 122 -10.88 4.81 -6.22
N ASP A 123 -12.05 5.03 -6.82
CA ASP A 123 -12.99 3.96 -7.15
C ASP A 123 -12.43 2.99 -8.22
N LEU A 124 -11.74 3.52 -9.23
CA LEU A 124 -11.09 2.70 -10.27
C LEU A 124 -9.95 1.86 -9.69
N ARG A 125 -9.15 2.44 -8.80
CA ARG A 125 -8.07 1.75 -8.10
C ARG A 125 -8.62 0.66 -7.21
N ASP A 126 -9.60 0.95 -6.35
CA ASP A 126 -10.19 -0.03 -5.44
C ASP A 126 -10.79 -1.21 -6.20
N LYS A 127 -11.53 -0.93 -7.28
CA LYS A 127 -12.05 -1.97 -8.18
C LYS A 127 -10.94 -2.83 -8.78
N TYR A 128 -9.83 -2.23 -9.19
CA TYR A 128 -8.70 -2.99 -9.73
C TYR A 128 -8.01 -3.83 -8.64
N LEU A 129 -7.78 -3.27 -7.45
CA LEU A 129 -7.20 -3.98 -6.30
C LEU A 129 -8.05 -5.19 -5.91
N ASP A 130 -9.38 -5.02 -5.83
CA ASP A 130 -10.32 -6.11 -5.56
C ASP A 130 -10.23 -7.22 -6.63
N ASN A 131 -10.08 -6.84 -7.90
CA ASN A 131 -9.96 -7.80 -9.00
C ASN A 131 -8.65 -8.61 -8.94
N ILE A 132 -7.53 -7.98 -8.58
CA ILE A 132 -6.22 -8.65 -8.53
C ILE A 132 -5.91 -9.26 -7.16
N LEU A 133 -6.76 -9.04 -6.15
CA LEU A 133 -6.56 -9.52 -4.78
C LEU A 133 -6.18 -11.00 -4.71
N PRO A 134 -6.92 -11.95 -5.34
CA PRO A 134 -6.56 -13.35 -5.24
C PRO A 134 -5.15 -13.65 -5.78
N GLU A 135 -4.80 -13.09 -6.94
CA GLU A 135 -3.48 -13.24 -7.57
C GLU A 135 -2.37 -12.57 -6.75
N ALA A 136 -2.63 -11.39 -6.19
CA ALA A 136 -1.68 -10.66 -5.35
C ALA A 136 -1.42 -11.42 -4.04
N TYR A 137 -2.46 -11.93 -3.38
CA TYR A 137 -2.30 -12.69 -2.13
C TYR A 137 -1.62 -14.04 -2.37
N ALA A 138 -1.92 -14.69 -3.50
CA ALA A 138 -1.19 -15.87 -3.93
C ALA A 138 0.29 -15.57 -4.19
N THR A 139 0.61 -14.41 -4.76
CA THR A 139 1.99 -13.94 -4.98
C THR A 139 2.73 -13.73 -3.65
N VAL A 140 2.10 -13.09 -2.67
CA VAL A 140 2.67 -12.90 -1.33
C VAL A 140 2.92 -14.24 -0.63
N LYS A 141 1.92 -15.13 -0.64
CA LYS A 141 2.03 -16.47 -0.04
C LYS A 141 3.12 -17.31 -0.72
N ASN A 142 3.24 -17.22 -2.05
CA ASN A 142 4.30 -17.90 -2.80
C ASN A 142 5.68 -17.31 -2.50
N GLY A 143 5.80 -15.99 -2.38
CA GLY A 143 7.03 -15.33 -1.93
C GLY A 143 7.46 -15.80 -0.54
N ALA A 144 6.52 -15.86 0.41
CA ALA A 144 6.78 -16.39 1.75
C ALA A 144 7.25 -17.86 1.69
N ARG A 145 6.64 -18.69 0.85
CA ARG A 145 7.08 -20.08 0.63
C ARG A 145 8.49 -20.16 0.05
N ARG A 146 8.84 -19.32 -0.92
CA ARG A 146 10.19 -19.31 -1.54
C ARG A 146 11.27 -18.87 -0.57
N LEU A 147 10.94 -18.02 0.40
CA LEU A 147 11.86 -17.62 1.46
C LEU A 147 12.03 -18.69 2.55
N CYS A 148 11.20 -19.74 2.60
CA CYS A 148 11.37 -20.81 3.59
C CYS A 148 12.77 -21.43 3.53
N GLY A 149 13.43 -21.53 4.68
CA GLY A 149 14.80 -22.04 4.82
C GLY A 149 15.90 -20.98 4.71
N THR A 150 15.56 -19.72 4.39
CA THR A 150 16.51 -18.62 4.40
C THR A 150 16.69 -18.02 5.81
N GLU A 151 17.86 -17.47 6.09
CA GLU A 151 18.10 -16.70 7.32
C GLU A 151 18.07 -15.20 7.00
N ILE A 152 17.29 -14.45 7.78
CA ILE A 152 17.10 -13.01 7.64
C ILE A 152 17.67 -12.32 8.88
N GLU A 153 18.51 -11.30 8.66
CA GLU A 153 18.98 -10.44 9.74
C GLU A 153 17.85 -9.49 10.20
N VAL A 154 17.49 -9.58 11.47
CA VAL A 154 16.43 -8.81 12.12
C VAL A 154 16.92 -8.33 13.48
N VAL A 155 17.13 -7.02 13.60
CA VAL A 155 17.63 -6.31 14.78
C VAL A 155 18.83 -7.04 15.38
N ASP A 156 19.89 -7.17 14.57
CA ASP A 156 21.17 -7.78 14.94
C ASP A 156 21.09 -9.30 15.27
N ASN A 157 19.99 -9.97 14.90
CA ASN A 157 19.80 -11.42 15.08
C ASN A 157 19.45 -12.10 13.75
N MET A 158 19.99 -13.30 13.51
CA MET A 158 19.60 -14.11 12.36
C MET A 158 18.37 -14.95 12.70
N LEU A 159 17.26 -14.72 11.98
CA LEU A 159 16.01 -15.47 12.12
C LEU A 159 15.78 -16.35 10.90
N LEU A 160 15.45 -17.62 11.13
CA LEU A 160 15.01 -18.53 10.08
C LEU A 160 13.62 -18.10 9.60
N TRP A 161 13.46 -17.91 8.30
CA TRP A 161 12.13 -17.81 7.68
C TRP A 161 11.57 -19.21 7.51
N ASP A 162 10.56 -19.56 8.31
CA ASP A 162 9.83 -20.83 8.21
C ASP A 162 8.32 -20.61 8.36
N MET A 163 7.79 -19.72 7.51
CA MET A 163 6.41 -19.27 7.61
C MET A 163 5.76 -19.19 6.23
N ILE A 164 4.54 -19.73 6.14
CA ILE A 164 3.68 -19.68 4.96
C ILE A 164 2.25 -19.41 5.46
N HIS A 165 1.50 -18.56 4.75
CA HIS A 165 0.17 -18.18 5.19
C HIS A 165 -0.82 -19.36 5.25
N PHE A 166 -1.49 -19.50 6.40
CA PHE A 166 -2.66 -20.36 6.59
C PHE A 166 -3.95 -19.71 6.08
N ASP A 167 -5.00 -20.50 5.86
CA ASP A 167 -6.29 -20.01 5.36
C ASP A 167 -6.92 -18.95 6.27
N VAL A 168 -6.82 -19.13 7.59
CA VAL A 168 -7.31 -18.14 8.57
C VAL A 168 -6.55 -16.81 8.47
N GLN A 169 -5.28 -16.85 8.07
CA GLN A 169 -4.48 -15.65 7.84
C GLN A 169 -4.87 -14.96 6.54
N LEU A 170 -5.23 -15.72 5.50
CA LEU A 170 -5.81 -15.17 4.26
C LEU A 170 -7.13 -14.44 4.53
N VAL A 171 -8.01 -15.02 5.36
CA VAL A 171 -9.25 -14.38 5.82
C VAL A 171 -8.97 -13.08 6.58
N GLY A 172 -7.97 -13.09 7.47
CA GLY A 172 -7.51 -11.89 8.18
C GLY A 172 -7.04 -10.81 7.22
N GLY A 173 -6.21 -11.16 6.24
CA GLY A 173 -5.73 -10.23 5.23
C GLY A 173 -6.84 -9.64 4.37
N ILE A 174 -7.83 -10.44 3.95
CA ILE A 174 -9.00 -9.95 3.19
C ILE A 174 -9.79 -8.96 4.04
N SER A 175 -9.99 -9.27 5.32
CA SER A 175 -10.72 -8.41 6.25
C SER A 175 -10.04 -7.06 6.43
N LEU A 176 -8.72 -7.04 6.61
CA LEU A 176 -7.93 -5.81 6.76
C LEU A 176 -7.98 -4.94 5.50
N HIS A 177 -7.87 -5.53 4.31
CA HIS A 177 -8.00 -4.78 3.05
C HIS A 177 -9.38 -4.11 2.93
N GLN A 178 -10.44 -4.78 3.38
CA GLN A 178 -11.81 -4.24 3.40
C GLN A 178 -12.06 -3.19 4.50
N GLY A 179 -11.01 -2.69 5.17
CA GLY A 179 -11.12 -1.68 6.23
C GLY A 179 -11.78 -2.20 7.51
N LYS A 180 -11.74 -3.52 7.76
CA LYS A 180 -12.32 -4.14 8.96
C LYS A 180 -11.22 -4.45 9.98
N ILE A 181 -11.61 -4.63 11.24
CA ILE A 181 -10.73 -5.16 12.29
C ILE A 181 -10.70 -6.69 12.17
N ALA A 182 -9.50 -7.25 12.03
CA ALA A 182 -9.27 -8.69 12.07
C ALA A 182 -8.86 -9.12 13.48
N GLU A 183 -9.83 -9.61 14.27
CA GLU A 183 -9.56 -10.17 15.59
C GLU A 183 -8.96 -11.58 15.46
N MET A 184 -7.71 -11.73 15.88
CA MET A 184 -6.97 -12.99 15.83
C MET A 184 -6.27 -13.23 17.17
N GLN A 185 -6.26 -14.48 17.62
CA GLN A 185 -5.60 -14.84 18.88
C GLN A 185 -4.08 -14.66 18.79
N THR A 186 -3.44 -14.42 19.93
CA THR A 186 -1.97 -14.38 20.01
C THR A 186 -1.39 -15.71 19.53
N GLY A 187 -0.41 -15.64 18.64
CA GLY A 187 0.20 -16.83 18.02
C GLY A 187 -0.37 -17.19 16.64
N GLU A 188 -1.50 -16.59 16.22
CA GLU A 188 -2.07 -16.79 14.87
C GLU A 188 -1.29 -16.08 13.76
N GLY A 189 -0.17 -15.42 14.08
CA GLY A 189 0.72 -14.77 13.12
C GLY A 189 0.20 -13.44 12.56
N LYS A 190 -0.35 -12.55 13.39
CA LYS A 190 -0.83 -11.20 13.01
C LYS A 190 0.18 -10.43 12.14
N THR A 191 1.46 -10.48 12.51
CA THR A 191 2.55 -9.82 11.77
C THR A 191 2.64 -10.30 10.32
N LEU A 192 2.55 -11.62 10.09
CA LEU A 192 2.54 -12.20 8.74
C LEU A 192 1.26 -11.88 7.99
N VAL A 193 0.10 -11.84 8.67
CA VAL A 193 -1.19 -11.48 8.06
C VAL A 193 -1.14 -10.09 7.44
N GLY A 194 -0.50 -9.12 8.11
CA GLY A 194 -0.35 -7.75 7.61
C GLY A 194 0.32 -7.68 6.23
N THR A 195 1.19 -8.63 5.87
CA THR A 195 1.89 -8.63 4.58
C THR A 195 0.96 -8.69 3.37
N LEU A 196 -0.21 -9.33 3.50
CA LEU A 196 -1.16 -9.51 2.41
C LEU A 196 -1.79 -8.17 1.98
N PRO A 197 -2.54 -7.45 2.85
CA PRO A 197 -3.14 -6.17 2.49
C PRO A 197 -2.09 -5.08 2.27
N VAL A 198 -0.97 -5.10 3.01
CA VAL A 198 0.11 -4.11 2.81
C VAL A 198 0.69 -4.24 1.42
N PHE A 199 1.03 -5.46 0.97
CA PHE A 199 1.55 -5.68 -0.37
C PHE A 199 0.56 -5.18 -1.43
N LEU A 200 -0.71 -5.62 -1.37
CA LEU A 200 -1.72 -5.25 -2.34
C LEU A 200 -1.88 -3.73 -2.47
N ASN A 201 -1.98 -3.02 -1.34
CA ASN A 201 -2.18 -1.57 -1.33
C ASN A 201 -0.90 -0.79 -1.68
N ALA A 202 0.28 -1.34 -1.39
CA ALA A 202 1.56 -0.75 -1.74
C ALA A 202 1.82 -0.74 -3.26
N LEU A 203 1.20 -1.64 -4.04
CA LEU A 203 1.28 -1.65 -5.51
C LEU A 203 0.80 -0.36 -6.17
N THR A 204 0.09 0.49 -5.42
CA THR A 204 -0.45 1.76 -5.90
C THR A 204 0.60 2.86 -6.00
N GLY A 205 1.72 2.74 -5.28
CA GLY A 205 2.75 3.78 -5.15
C GLY A 205 2.34 4.97 -4.28
N LEU A 206 1.12 4.97 -3.72
CA LEU A 206 0.62 6.05 -2.85
C LEU A 206 1.12 5.91 -1.41
N GLY A 207 1.53 4.71 -1.02
CA GLY A 207 2.11 4.44 0.28
C GLY A 207 1.23 3.77 1.29
N VAL A 208 1.80 2.81 1.99
CA VAL A 208 1.14 2.15 3.11
C VAL A 208 1.88 2.42 4.41
N HIS A 209 1.16 2.90 5.42
CA HIS A 209 1.70 3.06 6.77
C HIS A 209 1.36 1.84 7.62
N LEU A 210 2.38 1.19 8.19
CA LEU A 210 2.19 0.16 9.21
C LEU A 210 2.55 0.73 10.58
N VAL A 211 1.52 0.93 11.41
CA VAL A 211 1.63 1.54 12.72
C VAL A 211 1.77 0.45 13.77
N THR A 212 2.84 0.52 14.57
CA THR A 212 3.07 -0.36 15.72
C THR A 212 3.11 0.45 17.02
N VAL A 213 3.12 -0.25 18.16
CA VAL A 213 3.09 0.38 19.49
C VAL A 213 4.44 0.94 19.96
N ASN A 214 5.57 0.56 19.34
CA ASN A 214 6.89 1.11 19.70
C ASN A 214 7.94 0.94 18.59
N ASP A 215 9.00 1.75 18.67
CA ASP A 215 10.10 1.81 17.69
C ASP A 215 10.83 0.48 17.49
N TYR A 216 10.95 -0.34 18.54
CA TYR A 216 11.59 -1.66 18.43
C TYR A 216 10.76 -2.58 17.54
N LEU A 217 9.44 -2.66 17.76
CA LEU A 217 8.54 -3.47 16.94
C LEU A 217 8.46 -2.93 15.51
N ALA A 218 8.40 -1.61 15.33
CA ALA A 218 8.46 -1.00 14.00
C ALA A 218 9.73 -1.44 13.24
N ARG A 219 10.91 -1.32 13.86
CA ARG A 219 12.18 -1.75 13.26
C ARG A 219 12.20 -3.25 12.98
N ARG A 220 11.89 -4.07 13.98
CA ARG A 220 11.87 -5.54 13.87
C ARG A 220 10.99 -5.99 12.71
N ASP A 221 9.77 -5.50 12.64
CA ASP A 221 8.80 -5.96 11.64
C ASP A 221 9.13 -5.41 10.24
N SER A 222 9.68 -4.19 10.16
CA SER A 222 10.17 -3.61 8.90
C SER A 222 11.36 -4.35 8.30
N GLU A 223 12.21 -4.96 9.14
CA GLU A 223 13.33 -5.78 8.70
C GLU A 223 12.85 -7.20 8.37
N TRP A 224 12.05 -7.79 9.25
CA TRP A 224 11.59 -9.18 9.11
C TRP A 224 10.59 -9.34 7.97
N MET A 225 9.44 -8.69 8.03
CA MET A 225 8.44 -8.75 6.95
C MET A 225 8.91 -7.98 5.72
N GLY A 226 9.77 -6.98 5.91
CA GLY A 226 10.40 -6.27 4.80
C GLY A 226 11.27 -7.15 3.92
N ALA A 227 11.83 -8.25 4.42
CA ALA A 227 12.52 -9.22 3.57
C ALA A 227 11.58 -9.78 2.48
N LEU A 228 10.33 -10.08 2.83
CA LEU A 228 9.32 -10.54 1.87
C LEU A 228 8.93 -9.44 0.88
N PHE A 229 8.68 -8.22 1.35
CA PHE A 229 8.33 -7.11 0.45
C PHE A 229 9.46 -6.78 -0.54
N LYS A 230 10.72 -6.74 -0.05
CA LYS A 230 11.90 -6.51 -0.87
C LYS A 230 12.12 -7.64 -1.87
N TYR A 231 11.91 -8.89 -1.45
CA TYR A 231 11.94 -10.04 -2.35
C TYR A 231 10.93 -9.88 -3.50
N LEU A 232 9.73 -9.36 -3.20
CA LEU A 232 8.68 -9.09 -4.19
C LEU A 232 8.87 -7.78 -4.97
N GLY A 233 9.97 -7.06 -4.76
CA GLY A 233 10.33 -5.86 -5.51
C GLY A 233 9.77 -4.54 -4.96
N LEU A 234 9.23 -4.53 -3.74
CA LEU A 234 8.77 -3.31 -3.07
C LEU A 234 9.86 -2.72 -2.16
N THR A 235 9.80 -1.41 -1.96
CA THR A 235 10.66 -0.67 -1.03
C THR A 235 10.01 -0.53 0.35
N VAL A 236 10.82 -0.61 1.40
CA VAL A 236 10.36 -0.58 2.80
C VAL A 236 11.20 0.40 3.59
N GLY A 237 10.54 1.37 4.20
CA GLY A 237 11.12 2.33 5.13
C GLY A 237 10.63 2.12 6.57
N CYS A 238 11.38 2.65 7.53
CA CYS A 238 11.03 2.65 8.94
C CYS A 238 11.40 3.99 9.58
N ILE A 239 10.38 4.71 10.05
CA ILE A 239 10.58 5.95 10.81
C ILE A 239 10.82 5.62 12.29
N GLN A 240 11.81 6.30 12.87
CA GLN A 240 12.19 6.14 14.27
C GLN A 240 12.45 7.52 14.89
N ASN A 241 12.37 7.57 16.22
CA ASN A 241 12.69 8.78 16.97
C ASN A 241 14.12 9.29 16.62
N GLN A 242 14.30 10.61 16.65
CA GLN A 242 15.57 11.32 16.40
C GLN A 242 16.15 11.22 14.97
N GLN A 243 15.42 10.65 14.01
CA GLN A 243 15.80 10.73 12.61
C GLN A 243 15.69 12.17 12.07
N PHE A 244 16.70 12.61 11.31
CA PHE A 244 16.67 13.89 10.61
C PHE A 244 15.53 13.93 9.57
N PRO A 245 14.93 15.11 9.29
CA PRO A 245 13.84 15.24 8.33
C PRO A 245 14.14 14.68 6.93
N SER A 246 15.38 14.84 6.45
CA SER A 246 15.80 14.29 5.14
C SER A 246 15.70 12.77 5.10
N ILE A 247 16.11 12.09 6.18
CA ILE A 247 16.04 10.63 6.29
C ILE A 247 14.57 10.21 6.38
N ARG A 248 13.76 10.89 7.19
CA ARG A 248 12.32 10.60 7.30
C ARG A 248 11.64 10.67 5.94
N ARG A 249 11.93 11.70 5.15
CA ARG A 249 11.41 11.82 3.79
C ARG A 249 11.75 10.60 2.96
N GLU A 250 13.00 10.14 2.96
CA GLU A 250 13.38 8.91 2.25
C GLU A 250 12.56 7.68 2.72
N GLN A 251 12.30 7.56 4.03
CA GLN A 251 11.48 6.47 4.58
C GLN A 251 9.99 6.57 4.16
N TYR A 252 9.42 7.77 4.11
CA TYR A 252 8.04 8.00 3.66
C TYR A 252 7.86 7.78 2.16
N TYR A 253 8.92 7.94 1.36
CA TYR A 253 8.89 7.73 -0.08
C TYR A 253 9.06 6.26 -0.51
N CYS A 254 9.32 5.35 0.42
CA CYS A 254 9.22 3.90 0.16
C CYS A 254 7.77 3.49 -0.11
N ASP A 255 7.51 2.35 -0.73
CA ASP A 255 6.15 1.85 -0.96
C ASP A 255 5.41 1.57 0.36
N ILE A 256 6.17 1.16 1.38
CA ILE A 256 5.70 0.81 2.72
C ILE A 256 6.55 1.55 3.75
N THR A 257 5.91 2.15 4.76
CA THR A 257 6.58 2.84 5.85
C THR A 257 6.09 2.29 7.18
N TYR A 258 7.00 1.75 7.99
CA TYR A 258 6.75 1.33 9.37
C TYR A 258 7.02 2.49 10.32
N GLY A 259 6.27 2.57 11.43
CA GLY A 259 6.49 3.57 12.46
C GLY A 259 5.52 3.43 13.62
N THR A 260 5.63 4.32 14.60
CA THR A 260 4.65 4.43 15.69
C THR A 260 3.63 5.52 15.41
N ASN A 261 2.47 5.44 16.07
CA ASN A 261 1.43 6.47 15.99
C ASN A 261 1.96 7.87 16.34
N ALA A 262 2.82 7.97 17.35
CA ALA A 262 3.44 9.22 17.78
C ALA A 262 4.35 9.77 16.68
N GLU A 263 5.20 8.95 16.05
CA GLU A 263 6.09 9.42 15.00
C GLU A 263 5.32 9.90 13.76
N PHE A 264 4.32 9.14 13.30
CA PHE A 264 3.44 9.57 12.22
C PHE A 264 2.68 10.85 12.56
N GLY A 265 2.13 10.97 13.77
CA GLY A 265 1.35 12.14 14.16
C GLY A 265 2.20 13.40 14.36
N PHE A 266 3.39 13.29 14.97
CA PHE A 266 4.29 14.44 15.11
C PHE A 266 4.86 14.91 13.78
N ASP A 267 5.17 14.00 12.84
CA ASP A 267 5.54 14.39 11.48
C ASP A 267 4.41 15.14 10.78
N TYR A 268 3.16 14.67 10.90
CA TYR A 268 2.00 15.37 10.37
C TYR A 268 1.86 16.79 10.96
N LEU A 269 2.02 16.95 12.28
CA LEU A 269 1.96 18.25 12.94
C LEU A 269 3.10 19.18 12.50
N ARG A 270 4.33 18.65 12.33
CA ARG A 270 5.46 19.42 11.81
C ARG A 270 5.20 19.89 10.37
N ASP A 271 4.70 19.00 9.52
CA ASP A 271 4.45 19.29 8.10
C ASP A 271 3.35 20.35 7.90
N ASN A 272 2.36 20.42 8.79
CA ASN A 272 1.23 21.35 8.67
C ASN A 272 1.34 22.60 9.55
N GLY A 273 2.12 22.55 10.64
CA GLY A 273 2.23 23.64 11.60
C GLY A 273 3.58 24.35 11.61
N MET A 274 4.64 23.75 11.07
CA MET A 274 6.02 24.26 11.19
C MET A 274 6.78 24.34 9.87
N ALA A 275 6.42 23.55 8.85
CA ALA A 275 7.07 23.59 7.54
C ALA A 275 6.88 24.97 6.87
N GLY A 276 7.97 25.57 6.38
CA GLY A 276 7.94 26.85 5.68
C GLY A 276 7.60 26.72 4.18
N SER A 277 7.78 25.51 3.64
CA SER A 277 7.52 25.17 2.25
C SER A 277 7.15 23.69 2.11
N THR A 278 6.63 23.29 0.94
CA THR A 278 6.35 21.88 0.62
C THR A 278 7.62 21.02 0.64
N ASP A 279 8.77 21.61 0.32
CA ASP A 279 10.05 20.91 0.28
C ASP A 279 10.58 20.60 1.69
N ASP A 280 10.05 21.25 2.72
CA ASP A 280 10.36 20.98 4.12
C ASP A 280 9.51 19.84 4.70
N GLN A 281 8.40 19.49 4.05
CA GLN A 281 7.52 18.41 4.50
C GLN A 281 8.20 17.05 4.32
N VAL A 282 7.92 16.11 5.23
CA VAL A 282 8.51 14.77 5.21
C VAL A 282 7.53 13.69 4.78
N GLN A 283 6.24 13.86 5.11
CA GLN A 283 5.19 12.94 4.71
C GLN A 283 4.76 13.18 3.26
N ARG A 284 3.99 12.21 2.77
CA ARG A 284 3.12 12.33 1.60
C ARG A 284 1.66 12.16 2.05
N ASP A 285 0.74 12.03 1.10
CA ASP A 285 -0.69 11.79 1.38
C ASP A 285 -0.94 10.56 2.26
N HIS A 286 -2.04 10.58 3.01
CA HIS A 286 -2.46 9.51 3.91
C HIS A 286 -3.38 8.51 3.20
N TYR A 287 -2.79 7.62 2.39
CA TYR A 287 -3.56 6.69 1.57
C TYR A 287 -4.14 5.50 2.34
N PHE A 288 -3.30 4.68 2.96
CA PHE A 288 -3.73 3.46 3.64
C PHE A 288 -2.87 3.20 4.87
N ALA A 289 -3.50 2.82 5.98
CA ALA A 289 -2.81 2.50 7.22
C ALA A 289 -3.33 1.21 7.85
N ILE A 290 -2.42 0.36 8.31
CA ILE A 290 -2.74 -0.76 9.19
C ILE A 290 -2.20 -0.44 10.58
N VAL A 291 -3.06 -0.54 11.58
CA VAL A 291 -2.71 -0.32 12.98
C VAL A 291 -2.63 -1.67 13.68
N ASP A 292 -1.41 -2.09 14.04
CA ASP A 292 -1.21 -3.24 14.90
C ASP A 292 -1.56 -2.88 16.36
N GLU A 293 -2.11 -3.83 17.10
CA GLU A 293 -2.68 -3.63 18.45
C GLU A 293 -3.59 -2.38 18.52
N VAL A 294 -4.59 -2.37 17.63
CA VAL A 294 -5.53 -1.25 17.41
C VAL A 294 -6.26 -0.79 18.67
N ASP A 295 -6.52 -1.68 19.61
CA ASP A 295 -7.13 -1.35 20.91
C ASP A 295 -6.20 -0.48 21.76
N SER A 296 -4.93 -0.85 21.84
CA SER A 296 -3.91 -0.07 22.55
C SER A 296 -3.79 1.34 21.95
N ILE A 297 -3.73 1.46 20.62
CA ILE A 297 -3.48 2.74 19.96
C ILE A 297 -4.75 3.62 19.87
N LEU A 298 -5.86 3.08 19.35
CA LEU A 298 -7.06 3.88 19.07
C LEU A 298 -8.02 4.00 20.25
N ILE A 299 -7.82 3.25 21.33
CA ILE A 299 -8.65 3.34 22.56
C ILE A 299 -7.82 3.84 23.74
N ASP A 300 -6.74 3.15 24.09
CA ASP A 300 -5.99 3.47 25.31
C ASP A 300 -5.11 4.71 25.17
N GLU A 301 -4.38 4.85 24.06
CA GLU A 301 -3.51 6.00 23.81
C GLU A 301 -4.27 7.24 23.31
N ALA A 302 -5.40 7.05 22.63
CA ALA A 302 -6.26 8.13 22.13
C ALA A 302 -6.86 9.04 23.23
N ARG A 303 -6.60 8.75 24.51
CA ARG A 303 -6.95 9.60 25.65
C ARG A 303 -6.07 10.86 25.77
N THR A 304 -4.89 10.85 25.16
CA THR A 304 -3.93 11.96 25.23
C THR A 304 -3.72 12.53 23.83
N PRO A 305 -3.89 13.85 23.60
CA PRO A 305 -3.54 14.45 22.32
C PRO A 305 -2.01 14.45 22.13
N LEU A 306 -1.59 14.46 20.87
CA LEU A 306 -0.20 14.68 20.48
C LEU A 306 0.20 16.16 20.65
#